data_AF-A0A959US46-F1
#
_entry.id   AF-A0A959US46-F1
#
_cell.length_a   1.000
_cell.length_b   1.000
_cell.length_c   1.000
_cell.angle_alpha   90.00
_cell.angle_beta   90.00
_cell.angle_gamma   90.00
#
_symmetry.space_group_name_H-M   'P 1'
#
loop_
_entity.id
_entity.type
_entity.pdbx_description
1 polymer ?
#
loop_
_entity_poly.entity_id
_entity_poly.type
_entity_poly.pdbx_seq_one_letter_code
_entity_poly.pdbx_strand_id
1 'polypeptide(L)'
;DKALERRFQKVMVDEPSREDAISILRGLKEKYESHHKVLIKDAAIIAAVELSTRYIADRFLPDKAIDLIDEAASKLRMEINSKPEELDEIDRRIMQLEIEREAIKRENDEAKLAELNKELAELSGQRDGFKARWESERALVERINSAKDKIEALKHEASQAEREGDFGKVAEIRYGRIQETEKELAAGKDELLKLQADSKMIKEEVDVEEIAAVVSRWTGIPVTRMLEAERTKLLKLEDELHKRVIGQDEAVRAVADAVRRSRAGMGDERRPIGSFIFLGTTGVGKTELAKALSEILFNDEHAMTRIDMSEYQERHTVARLIGAPPGYVRYDEGGQ
;
A
#
# COMPACT_ATOMS: atom_id res chain seq x y z
N ASP A 1 8.81 0.41 -40.51
CA ASP A 1 9.91 0.13 -41.46
C ASP A 1 9.81 -1.31 -41.93
N LYS A 2 9.64 -1.53 -43.24
CA LYS A 2 9.47 -2.88 -43.83
C LYS A 2 10.71 -3.75 -43.68
N ALA A 3 11.91 -3.17 -43.50
CA ALA A 3 13.14 -3.93 -43.26
C ALA A 3 13.18 -4.50 -41.83
N LEU A 4 12.69 -3.73 -40.84
CA LEU A 4 12.59 -4.16 -39.45
C LEU A 4 11.53 -5.25 -39.26
N GLU A 5 10.35 -5.11 -39.84
CA GLU A 5 9.27 -6.11 -39.71
C GLU A 5 9.62 -7.49 -40.28
N ARG A 6 10.61 -7.57 -41.19
CA ARG A 6 11.11 -8.84 -41.72
C ARG A 6 12.18 -9.51 -40.86
N ARG A 7 12.78 -8.77 -39.93
CA ARG A 7 13.84 -9.26 -39.03
C ARG A 7 13.34 -9.49 -37.60
N PHE A 8 12.25 -8.84 -37.23
CA PHE A 8 11.67 -8.92 -35.90
C PHE A 8 10.26 -9.50 -35.94
N GLN A 9 10.04 -10.54 -35.14
CA GLN A 9 8.69 -10.99 -34.80
C GLN A 9 8.16 -10.11 -33.67
N LYS A 10 6.99 -9.49 -33.86
CA LYS A 10 6.30 -8.77 -32.78
C LYS A 10 5.74 -9.81 -31.81
N VAL A 11 6.16 -9.73 -30.55
CA VAL A 11 5.57 -10.45 -29.41
C VAL A 11 4.86 -9.41 -28.57
N MET A 12 3.53 -9.47 -28.57
CA MET A 12 2.71 -8.57 -27.76
C MET A 12 2.78 -9.04 -26.31
N VAL A 13 3.09 -8.12 -25.39
CA VAL A 13 3.10 -8.36 -23.95
C VAL A 13 2.17 -7.33 -23.35
N ASP A 14 0.98 -7.77 -22.97
CA ASP A 14 -0.04 -6.92 -22.38
C ASP A 14 0.16 -6.77 -20.87
N GLU A 15 -0.46 -5.75 -20.28
CA GLU A 15 -0.54 -5.59 -18.82
C GLU A 15 -1.23 -6.82 -18.20
N PRO A 16 -0.67 -7.42 -17.14
CA PRO A 16 -1.31 -8.56 -16.46
C PRO A 16 -2.64 -8.15 -15.84
N SER A 17 -3.57 -9.10 -15.75
CA SER A 17 -4.79 -8.90 -14.98
C SER A 17 -4.47 -8.67 -13.49
N ARG A 18 -5.44 -8.16 -12.72
CA ARG A 18 -5.29 -8.01 -11.26
C ARG A 18 -4.93 -9.34 -10.58
N GLU A 19 -5.55 -10.44 -10.99
CA GLU A 19 -5.29 -11.78 -10.44
C GLU A 19 -3.89 -12.28 -10.81
N ASP A 20 -3.45 -12.04 -12.04
CA ASP A 20 -2.10 -12.38 -12.50
C ASP A 20 -1.05 -11.56 -11.75
N ALA A 21 -1.28 -10.26 -11.57
CA ALA A 21 -0.40 -9.38 -10.81
C ALA A 21 -0.24 -9.85 -9.36
N ILE A 22 -1.35 -10.19 -8.68
CA ILE A 22 -1.31 -10.79 -7.33
C ILE A 22 -0.48 -12.07 -7.34
N SER A 23 -0.66 -12.93 -8.34
CA SER A 23 0.09 -14.19 -8.46
C SER A 23 1.59 -13.95 -8.69
N ILE A 24 1.95 -12.97 -9.50
CA ILE A 24 3.34 -12.52 -9.70
C ILE A 24 3.94 -12.03 -8.38
N LEU A 25 3.25 -11.15 -7.66
CA LEU A 25 3.69 -10.62 -6.37
C LEU A 25 3.86 -11.72 -5.31
N ARG A 26 2.95 -12.70 -5.26
CA ARG A 26 3.08 -13.88 -4.39
C ARG A 26 4.33 -14.70 -4.73
N GLY A 27 4.65 -14.85 -6.00
CA GLY A 27 5.89 -15.49 -6.45
C GLY A 27 7.17 -14.70 -6.12
N LEU A 28 7.06 -13.37 -6.03
CA LEU A 28 8.17 -12.49 -5.64
C LEU A 28 8.28 -12.29 -4.12
N LYS A 29 7.23 -12.61 -3.35
CA LYS A 29 7.12 -12.38 -1.91
C LYS A 29 8.37 -12.81 -1.14
N GLU A 30 8.80 -14.06 -1.28
CA GLU A 30 9.94 -14.60 -0.52
C GLU A 30 11.23 -13.81 -0.77
N LYS A 31 11.44 -13.35 -2.01
CA LYS A 31 12.62 -12.55 -2.39
C LYS A 31 12.60 -11.17 -1.73
N TYR A 32 11.47 -10.48 -1.74
CA TYR A 32 11.33 -9.17 -1.12
C TYR A 32 11.38 -9.25 0.41
N GLU A 33 10.78 -10.28 1.01
CA GLU A 33 10.88 -10.53 2.45
C GLU A 33 12.33 -10.77 2.89
N SER A 34 13.10 -11.56 2.13
CA SER A 34 14.52 -11.79 2.43
C SER A 34 15.35 -10.51 2.22
N HIS A 35 15.15 -9.80 1.11
CA HIS A 35 15.89 -8.58 0.80
C HIS A 35 15.68 -7.49 1.87
N HIS A 36 14.42 -7.22 2.22
CA HIS A 36 14.07 -6.18 3.19
C HIS A 36 14.07 -6.67 4.63
N LYS A 37 14.16 -7.98 4.86
CA LYS A 37 14.15 -8.59 6.19
C LYS A 37 12.91 -8.20 6.99
N VAL A 38 11.76 -8.29 6.32
CA VAL A 38 10.40 -8.06 6.84
C VAL A 38 9.49 -9.20 6.38
N LEU A 39 8.29 -9.27 6.93
CA LEU A 39 7.22 -10.16 6.48
C LEU A 39 6.20 -9.36 5.67
N ILE A 40 5.68 -9.93 4.59
CA ILE A 40 4.68 -9.28 3.73
C ILE A 40 3.40 -10.10 3.82
N LYS A 41 2.34 -9.54 4.40
CA LYS A 41 1.05 -10.24 4.46
C LYS A 41 0.43 -10.38 3.07
N ASP A 42 -0.34 -11.44 2.89
CA ASP A 42 -1.09 -11.63 1.64
C ASP A 42 -2.08 -10.47 1.40
N ALA A 43 -2.68 -9.95 2.49
CA ALA A 43 -3.52 -8.77 2.45
C ALA A 43 -2.79 -7.53 1.92
N ALA A 44 -1.51 -7.35 2.24
CA ALA A 44 -0.70 -6.25 1.70
C ALA A 44 -0.45 -6.39 0.20
N ILE A 45 -0.24 -7.62 -0.30
CA ILE A 45 -0.10 -7.88 -1.74
C ILE A 45 -1.39 -7.52 -2.48
N ILE A 46 -2.53 -7.98 -1.96
CA ILE A 46 -3.84 -7.66 -2.54
C ILE A 46 -4.06 -6.14 -2.54
N ALA A 47 -3.80 -5.48 -1.39
CA ALA A 47 -3.92 -4.03 -1.27
C ALA A 47 -2.99 -3.28 -2.23
N ALA A 48 -1.77 -3.74 -2.43
CA ALA A 48 -0.82 -3.11 -3.37
C ALA A 48 -1.36 -3.13 -4.80
N VAL A 49 -1.96 -4.23 -5.24
CA VAL A 49 -2.59 -4.32 -6.56
C VAL A 49 -3.86 -3.47 -6.64
N GLU A 50 -4.76 -3.57 -5.66
CA GLU A 50 -6.03 -2.87 -5.66
C GLU A 50 -5.86 -1.35 -5.57
N LEU A 51 -5.05 -0.87 -4.62
CA LEU A 51 -4.83 0.56 -4.41
C LEU A 51 -4.02 1.18 -5.56
N SER A 52 -3.02 0.48 -6.09
CA SER A 52 -2.26 0.98 -7.25
C SER A 52 -3.12 1.04 -8.51
N THR A 53 -3.98 0.04 -8.74
CA THR A 53 -4.91 0.06 -9.88
C THR A 53 -5.90 1.21 -9.76
N ARG A 54 -6.37 1.49 -8.53
CA ARG A 54 -7.39 2.49 -8.29
C ARG A 54 -6.87 3.92 -8.31
N TYR A 55 -5.67 4.17 -7.76
CA TYR A 55 -5.19 5.53 -7.49
C TYR A 55 -3.93 5.93 -8.28
N ILE A 56 -3.28 4.97 -8.97
CA ILE A 56 -2.08 5.22 -9.78
C ILE A 56 -2.39 4.83 -11.23
N ALA A 57 -2.97 5.78 -11.97
CA ALA A 57 -3.48 5.55 -13.32
C ALA A 57 -2.43 5.72 -14.43
N ASP A 58 -1.33 6.43 -14.15
CA ASP A 58 -0.24 6.74 -15.07
C ASP A 58 0.81 5.62 -15.18
N ARG A 59 0.65 4.54 -14.41
CA ARG A 59 1.54 3.39 -14.38
C ARG A 59 0.77 2.08 -14.57
N PHE A 60 1.48 1.06 -15.04
CA PHE A 60 0.92 -0.25 -15.35
C PHE A 60 1.32 -1.31 -14.30
N LEU A 61 0.47 -2.30 -14.10
CA LEU A 61 0.81 -3.53 -13.40
C LEU A 61 1.85 -4.34 -14.20
N PRO A 62 2.62 -5.21 -13.54
CA PRO A 62 2.70 -5.41 -12.08
C PRO A 62 3.64 -4.39 -11.39
N ASP A 63 4.36 -3.58 -12.16
CA ASP A 63 5.44 -2.69 -11.74
C ASP A 63 5.04 -1.73 -10.61
N LYS A 64 3.92 -1.00 -10.78
CA LYS A 64 3.43 -0.08 -9.74
C LYS A 64 3.10 -0.77 -8.40
N ALA A 65 2.66 -2.02 -8.42
CA ALA A 65 2.34 -2.75 -7.19
C ALA A 65 3.61 -3.32 -6.54
N ILE A 66 4.60 -3.70 -7.34
CA ILE A 66 5.93 -4.12 -6.86
C ILE A 66 6.60 -2.96 -6.12
N ASP A 67 6.59 -1.75 -6.70
CA ASP A 67 7.21 -0.59 -6.06
C ASP A 67 6.52 -0.22 -4.73
N LEU A 68 5.19 -0.33 -4.64
CA LEU A 68 4.49 -0.08 -3.38
C LEU A 68 4.94 -1.06 -2.28
N ILE A 69 5.12 -2.33 -2.63
CA ILE A 69 5.63 -3.35 -1.70
C ILE A 69 7.08 -3.04 -1.32
N ASP A 70 7.91 -2.66 -2.29
CA ASP A 70 9.32 -2.34 -2.07
C ASP A 70 9.51 -1.13 -1.14
N GLU A 71 8.76 -0.05 -1.38
CA GLU A 71 8.83 1.16 -0.54
C GLU A 71 8.26 0.90 0.86
N ALA A 72 7.13 0.18 0.95
CA ALA A 72 6.54 -0.18 2.24
C ALA A 72 7.47 -1.05 3.07
N ALA A 73 8.09 -2.06 2.45
CA ALA A 73 9.07 -2.94 3.09
C ALA A 73 10.33 -2.18 3.51
N SER A 74 10.85 -1.30 2.65
CA SER A 74 12.01 -0.45 2.96
C SER A 74 11.73 0.48 4.14
N LYS A 75 10.55 1.11 4.17
CA LYS A 75 10.13 1.99 5.26
C LYS A 75 10.06 1.22 6.57
N LEU A 76 9.39 0.07 6.57
CA LEU A 76 9.25 -0.77 7.75
C LEU A 76 10.64 -1.25 8.26
N ARG A 77 11.54 -1.60 7.34
CA ARG A 77 12.91 -1.97 7.68
C ARG A 77 13.67 -0.83 8.37
N MET A 78 13.46 0.42 7.98
CA MET A 78 14.03 1.57 8.67
C MET A 78 13.43 1.75 10.07
N GLU A 79 12.12 1.56 10.22
CA GLU A 79 11.42 1.65 11.52
C GLU A 79 11.93 0.57 12.50
N ILE A 80 12.13 -0.67 12.05
CA ILE A 80 12.66 -1.77 12.87
C ILE A 80 14.07 -1.46 13.43
N ASN A 81 14.92 -0.82 12.61
CA ASN A 81 16.28 -0.46 13.03
C ASN A 81 16.32 0.82 13.87
N SER A 82 15.22 1.58 13.89
CA SER A 82 15.10 2.81 14.63
C SER A 82 14.63 2.53 16.06
N LYS A 83 14.92 3.49 16.93
CA LYS A 83 14.46 3.45 18.30
C LYS A 83 12.91 3.60 18.33
N PRO A 84 12.17 2.76 19.08
CA PRO A 84 10.71 2.90 19.18
C PRO A 84 10.30 4.28 19.69
N GLU A 85 9.17 4.79 19.19
CA GLU A 85 8.67 6.13 19.54
C GLU A 85 8.45 6.28 21.04
N GLU A 86 7.85 5.28 21.69
CA GLU A 86 7.66 5.24 23.15
C GLU A 86 8.97 5.40 23.93
N LEU A 87 10.06 4.77 23.47
CA LEU A 87 11.37 4.89 24.10
C LEU A 87 12.00 6.27 23.81
N ASP A 88 11.69 6.88 22.66
CA ASP A 88 12.12 8.25 22.36
C ASP A 88 11.41 9.29 23.21
N GLU A 89 10.11 9.14 23.43
CA GLU A 89 9.33 10.00 24.32
C GLU A 89 9.83 9.94 25.76
N ILE A 90 10.11 8.72 26.27
CA ILE A 90 10.67 8.54 27.62
C ILE A 90 12.03 9.24 27.74
N ASP A 91 12.93 9.07 26.76
CA ASP A 91 14.25 9.72 26.80
C ASP A 91 14.15 11.24 26.73
N ARG A 92 13.26 11.78 25.91
CA ARG A 92 13.01 13.23 25.85
C ARG A 92 12.48 13.75 27.19
N ARG A 93 11.58 13.01 27.84
CA ARG A 93 11.03 13.38 29.15
C ARG A 93 12.09 13.34 30.24
N ILE A 94 12.92 12.29 30.27
CA ILE A 94 14.07 12.20 31.19
C ILE A 94 14.99 13.40 31.00
N MET A 95 15.34 13.73 29.75
CA MET A 95 16.20 14.88 29.44
C MET A 95 15.61 16.21 29.93
N GLN A 96 14.31 16.43 29.75
CA GLN A 96 13.63 17.63 30.26
C GLN A 96 13.70 17.72 31.79
N LEU A 97 13.43 16.62 32.48
CA LEU A 97 13.47 16.56 33.95
C LEU A 97 14.89 16.71 34.49
N GLU A 98 15.91 16.22 33.80
CA GLU A 98 17.31 16.42 34.17
C GLU A 98 17.70 17.90 34.09
N ILE A 99 17.26 18.62 33.05
CA ILE A 99 17.48 20.06 32.92
C ILE A 99 16.75 20.82 34.03
N GLU A 100 15.49 20.48 34.31
CA GLU A 100 14.74 21.08 35.41
C GLU A 100 15.42 20.82 36.76
N ARG A 101 15.89 19.58 36.99
CA ARG A 101 16.63 19.21 38.20
C ARG A 101 17.87 20.08 38.39
N GLU A 102 18.67 20.32 37.34
CA GLU A 102 19.87 21.17 37.44
C GLU A 102 19.53 22.65 37.67
N ALA A 103 18.37 23.13 37.19
CA ALA A 103 17.89 24.48 37.47
C ALA A 103 17.45 24.62 38.94
N ILE A 104 16.59 23.72 39.42
CA ILE A 104 16.09 23.72 40.81
C ILE A 104 17.22 23.52 41.82
N LYS A 105 18.26 22.75 41.44
CA LYS A 105 19.47 22.57 42.26
C LYS A 105 20.22 23.88 42.54
N ARG A 106 20.14 24.86 41.65
CA ARG A 106 20.71 26.21 41.87
C ARG A 106 19.83 27.07 42.77
N GLU A 107 18.54 26.78 42.83
CA GLU A 107 17.54 27.47 43.66
C GLU A 107 17.45 26.89 45.09
N ASN A 108 18.13 25.76 45.37
CA ASN A 108 18.17 25.08 46.67
C ASN A 108 16.80 24.62 47.21
N ASP A 109 15.82 24.35 46.35
CA ASP A 109 14.55 23.75 46.75
C ASP A 109 14.68 22.22 46.89
N GLU A 110 14.96 21.77 48.10
CA GLU A 110 15.16 20.35 48.42
C GLU A 110 13.89 19.49 48.21
N ALA A 111 12.70 20.06 48.43
CA ALA A 111 11.44 19.33 48.30
C ALA A 111 11.17 19.00 46.83
N LYS A 112 11.33 20.00 45.95
CA LYS A 112 11.13 19.82 44.50
C LYS A 112 12.24 18.95 43.88
N LEU A 113 13.48 19.02 44.37
CA LEU A 113 14.55 18.10 43.96
C LEU A 113 14.24 16.64 44.29
N ALA A 114 13.67 16.36 45.47
CA ALA A 114 13.32 15.01 45.86
C ALA A 114 12.23 14.43 44.95
N GLU A 115 11.24 15.24 44.58
CA GLU A 115 10.16 14.86 43.65
C GLU A 115 10.72 14.56 42.24
N LEU A 116 11.53 15.46 41.68
CA LEU A 116 12.15 15.28 40.37
C LEU A 116 13.07 14.05 40.32
N ASN A 117 13.85 13.78 41.37
CA ASN A 117 14.69 12.58 41.45
C ASN A 117 13.86 11.30 41.48
N LYS A 118 12.68 11.33 42.13
CA LYS A 118 11.77 10.19 42.16
C LYS A 118 11.18 9.92 40.76
N GLU A 119 10.69 10.96 40.08
CA GLU A 119 10.16 10.85 38.71
C GLU A 119 11.26 10.39 37.73
N LEU A 120 12.47 10.92 37.83
CA LEU A 120 13.62 10.48 37.03
C LEU A 120 13.99 9.02 37.26
N ALA A 121 13.97 8.54 38.51
CA ALA A 121 14.26 7.16 38.84
C ALA A 121 13.19 6.21 38.27
N GLU A 122 11.92 6.60 38.36
CA GLU A 122 10.80 5.84 37.80
C GLU A 122 10.89 5.75 36.27
N LEU A 123 11.07 6.89 35.59
CA LEU A 123 11.20 6.93 34.12
C LEU A 123 12.46 6.22 33.63
N SER A 124 13.59 6.34 34.34
CA SER A 124 14.82 5.61 34.00
C SER A 124 14.63 4.10 34.12
N GLY A 125 13.94 3.63 35.17
CA GLY A 125 13.60 2.22 35.33
C GLY A 125 12.69 1.71 34.21
N GLN A 126 11.69 2.49 33.82
CA GLN A 126 10.83 2.20 32.67
C GLN A 126 11.65 2.13 31.37
N ARG A 127 12.47 3.16 31.09
CA ARG A 127 13.36 3.21 29.92
C ARG A 127 14.24 1.96 29.82
N ASP A 128 14.90 1.58 30.91
CA ASP A 128 15.84 0.45 30.90
C ASP A 128 15.10 -0.87 30.65
N GLY A 129 13.90 -1.03 31.22
CA GLY A 129 13.03 -2.16 30.95
C GLY A 129 12.58 -2.22 29.48
N PHE A 130 12.15 -1.09 28.91
CA PHE A 130 11.74 -1.01 27.50
C PHE A 130 12.91 -1.27 26.55
N LYS A 131 14.06 -0.65 26.82
CA LYS A 131 15.28 -0.81 26.03
C LYS A 131 15.76 -2.26 26.01
N ALA A 132 15.80 -2.92 27.17
CA ALA A 132 16.22 -4.33 27.26
C ALA A 132 15.30 -5.25 26.45
N ARG A 133 13.98 -5.01 26.49
CA ARG A 133 13.02 -5.76 25.66
C ARG A 133 13.21 -5.50 24.18
N TRP A 134 13.33 -4.24 23.76
CA TRP A 134 13.59 -3.89 22.36
C TRP A 134 14.89 -4.52 21.82
N GLU A 135 15.98 -4.46 22.60
CA GLU A 135 17.25 -5.10 22.22
C GLU A 135 17.12 -6.63 22.08
N SER A 136 16.34 -7.26 22.96
CA SER A 136 16.06 -8.70 22.91
C SER A 136 15.21 -9.08 21.70
N GLU A 137 14.14 -8.34 21.41
CA GLU A 137 13.32 -8.51 20.20
C GLU A 137 14.17 -8.33 18.94
N ARG A 138 14.99 -7.27 18.88
CA ARG A 138 15.85 -7.00 17.71
C ARG A 138 16.85 -8.12 17.46
N ALA A 139 17.48 -8.65 18.52
CA ALA A 139 18.42 -9.76 18.40
C ALA A 139 17.75 -11.04 17.87
N LEU A 140 16.51 -11.33 18.30
CA LEU A 140 15.74 -12.47 17.78
C LEU A 140 15.37 -12.28 16.30
N VAL A 141 14.88 -11.10 15.93
CA VAL A 141 14.56 -10.75 14.54
C VAL A 141 15.80 -10.88 13.64
N GLU A 142 16.97 -10.43 14.10
CA GLU A 142 18.22 -10.58 13.35
C GLU A 142 18.64 -12.04 13.18
N ARG A 143 18.49 -12.86 14.23
CA ARG A 143 18.74 -14.32 14.17
C ARG A 143 17.81 -15.03 13.19
N ILE A 144 16.51 -14.71 13.21
CA ILE A 144 15.49 -15.23 12.29
C ILE A 144 15.87 -14.88 10.84
N ASN A 145 16.22 -13.62 10.59
CA ASN A 145 16.61 -13.17 9.25
C ASN A 145 17.90 -13.85 8.77
N SER A 146 18.91 -14.00 9.62
CA SER A 146 20.13 -14.74 9.28
C SER A 146 19.84 -16.21 8.93
N ALA A 147 18.92 -16.86 9.63
CA ALA A 147 18.49 -18.22 9.30
C ALA A 147 17.78 -18.29 7.94
N LYS A 148 16.91 -17.33 7.62
CA LYS A 148 16.29 -17.23 6.29
C LYS A 148 17.32 -17.05 5.17
N ASP A 149 18.27 -16.13 5.35
CA ASP A 149 19.33 -15.88 4.36
C ASP A 149 20.18 -17.13 4.11
N LYS A 150 20.48 -17.91 5.17
CA LYS A 150 21.15 -19.21 5.05
C LYS A 150 20.32 -20.21 4.25
N ILE A 151 19.02 -20.31 4.49
CA ILE A 151 18.13 -21.22 3.75
C ILE A 151 18.12 -20.88 2.26
N GLU A 152 18.00 -19.61 1.89
CA GLU A 152 18.03 -19.19 0.49
C GLU A 152 19.39 -19.48 -0.18
N ALA A 153 20.50 -19.19 0.51
CA ALA A 153 21.83 -19.54 0.02
C ALA A 153 21.97 -21.06 -0.21
N LEU A 154 21.46 -21.88 0.71
CA LEU A 154 21.44 -23.35 0.58
C LEU A 154 20.55 -23.83 -0.57
N LYS A 155 19.36 -23.23 -0.76
CA LYS A 155 18.48 -23.54 -1.90
C LYS A 155 19.18 -23.24 -3.23
N HIS A 156 19.87 -22.11 -3.32
CA HIS A 156 20.66 -21.74 -4.48
C HIS A 156 21.82 -22.73 -4.72
N GLU A 157 22.55 -23.10 -3.66
CA GLU A 157 23.64 -24.08 -3.73
C GLU A 157 23.13 -25.45 -4.21
N ALA A 158 22.00 -25.92 -3.66
CA ALA A 158 21.36 -27.17 -4.10
C ALA A 158 20.94 -27.12 -5.57
N SER A 159 20.39 -25.99 -6.03
CA SER A 159 19.98 -25.81 -7.43
C SER A 159 21.17 -25.74 -8.41
N GLN A 160 22.34 -25.29 -7.94
CA GLN A 160 23.59 -25.37 -8.71
C GLN A 160 24.10 -26.81 -8.79
N ALA A 161 24.19 -27.51 -7.65
CA ALA A 161 24.63 -28.90 -7.59
C ALA A 161 23.74 -29.83 -8.43
N GLU A 162 22.43 -29.60 -8.45
CA GLU A 162 21.47 -30.36 -9.27
C GLU A 162 21.74 -30.18 -10.78
N ARG A 163 22.11 -28.98 -11.22
CA ARG A 163 22.48 -28.71 -12.62
C ARG A 163 23.83 -29.33 -13.01
N GLU A 164 24.73 -29.48 -12.05
CA GLU A 164 26.04 -30.11 -12.22
C GLU A 164 25.97 -31.65 -12.10
N GLY A 165 24.83 -32.20 -11.70
CA GLY A 165 24.61 -33.64 -11.53
C GLY A 165 25.14 -34.21 -10.21
N ASP A 166 25.54 -33.37 -9.26
CA ASP A 166 25.98 -33.79 -7.93
C ASP A 166 24.79 -34.04 -6.99
N PHE A 167 24.10 -35.15 -7.21
CA PHE A 167 22.93 -35.53 -6.40
C PHE A 167 23.28 -35.87 -4.94
N GLY A 168 24.54 -36.23 -4.64
CA GLY A 168 24.99 -36.48 -3.28
C GLY A 168 24.96 -35.20 -2.45
N LYS A 169 25.54 -34.13 -2.99
CA LYS A 169 25.51 -32.79 -2.39
C LYS A 169 24.09 -32.22 -2.30
N VAL A 170 23.24 -32.44 -3.30
CA VAL A 170 21.82 -32.04 -3.26
C VAL A 170 21.10 -32.69 -2.08
N ALA A 171 21.31 -33.99 -1.84
CA ALA A 171 20.68 -34.71 -0.74
C ALA A 171 21.16 -34.20 0.63
N GLU A 172 22.47 -33.97 0.79
CA GLU A 172 23.06 -33.41 2.01
C GLU A 172 22.48 -32.02 2.33
N ILE A 173 22.36 -31.15 1.32
CA ILE A 173 21.83 -29.80 1.50
C ILE A 173 20.34 -29.84 1.83
N ARG A 174 19.52 -30.52 1.02
CA ARG A 174 18.06 -30.51 1.17
C ARG A 174 17.59 -31.21 2.43
N TYR A 175 18.13 -32.40 2.74
CA TYR A 175 17.66 -33.22 3.86
C TYR A 175 18.49 -33.07 5.13
N GLY A 176 19.68 -32.48 5.05
CA GLY A 176 20.50 -32.14 6.21
C GLY A 176 20.41 -30.65 6.55
N ARG A 177 21.21 -29.85 5.85
CA ARG A 177 21.48 -28.45 6.21
C ARG A 177 20.24 -27.56 6.18
N ILE A 178 19.38 -27.71 5.16
CA ILE A 178 18.13 -26.93 5.06
C ILE A 178 17.17 -27.30 6.19
N GLN A 179 16.92 -28.60 6.43
CA GLN A 179 16.04 -29.04 7.52
C GLN A 179 16.52 -28.57 8.90
N GLU A 180 17.83 -28.59 9.16
CA GLU A 180 18.40 -28.09 10.41
C GLU A 180 18.15 -26.58 10.56
N THR A 181 18.43 -25.81 9.50
CA THR A 181 18.23 -24.35 9.52
C THR A 181 16.74 -23.97 9.59
N GLU A 182 15.85 -24.75 8.98
CA GLU A 182 14.39 -24.57 9.11
C GLU A 182 13.90 -24.82 10.54
N LYS A 183 14.48 -25.80 11.26
CA LYS A 183 14.19 -26.01 12.68
C LYS A 183 14.67 -24.84 13.53
N GLU A 184 15.86 -24.31 13.27
CA GLU A 184 16.35 -23.10 13.96
C GLU A 184 15.45 -21.89 13.70
N LEU A 185 15.01 -21.71 12.45
CA LEU A 185 14.08 -20.65 12.06
C LEU A 185 12.73 -20.78 12.79
N ALA A 186 12.18 -21.99 12.83
CA ALA A 186 10.92 -22.26 13.53
C ALA A 186 11.04 -22.00 15.04
N ALA A 187 12.13 -22.44 15.67
CA ALA A 187 12.39 -22.19 17.08
C ALA A 187 12.52 -20.68 17.40
N GLY A 188 13.23 -19.93 16.54
CA GLY A 188 13.35 -18.48 16.67
C GLY A 188 11.99 -17.76 16.54
N LYS A 189 11.15 -18.18 15.60
CA LYS A 189 9.78 -17.65 15.45
C LYS A 189 8.92 -17.91 16.69
N ASP A 190 8.98 -19.12 17.25
CA ASP A 190 8.25 -19.47 18.47
C ASP A 190 8.73 -18.67 19.68
N GLU A 191 10.03 -18.42 19.79
CA GLU A 191 10.62 -17.59 20.84
C GLU A 191 10.17 -16.12 20.71
N LEU A 192 10.17 -15.58 19.49
CA LEU A 192 9.68 -14.23 19.21
C LEU A 192 8.19 -14.09 19.53
N LEU A 193 7.36 -15.06 19.15
CA LEU A 193 5.93 -15.08 19.47
C LEU A 193 5.67 -15.05 20.98
N LYS A 194 6.46 -15.79 21.76
CA LYS A 194 6.35 -15.78 23.23
C LYS A 194 6.76 -14.43 23.82
N LEU A 195 7.82 -13.81 23.28
CA LEU A 195 8.29 -12.51 23.74
C LEU A 195 7.29 -11.40 23.42
N GLN A 196 6.63 -11.47 22.26
CA GLN A 196 5.65 -10.50 21.78
C GLN A 196 4.22 -10.72 22.29
N ALA A 197 3.96 -11.75 23.10
CA ALA A 197 2.61 -12.10 23.56
C ALA A 197 1.98 -11.00 24.43
N ASP A 198 2.79 -10.32 25.25
CA ASP A 198 2.31 -9.28 26.18
C ASP A 198 2.44 -7.86 25.61
N SER A 199 3.41 -7.61 24.73
CA SER A 199 3.61 -6.33 24.05
C SER A 199 4.56 -6.52 22.86
N LYS A 200 4.23 -5.91 21.72
CA LYS A 200 5.01 -5.97 20.48
C LYS A 200 5.69 -4.62 20.26
N MET A 201 7.00 -4.52 20.49
CA MET A 201 7.75 -3.27 20.27
C MET A 201 8.15 -3.09 18.81
N ILE A 202 8.34 -4.19 18.08
CA ILE A 202 8.78 -4.17 16.69
C ILE A 202 7.65 -4.68 15.77
N LYS A 203 7.13 -3.79 14.91
CA LYS A 203 6.28 -4.20 13.78
C LYS A 203 7.18 -4.69 12.65
N GLU A 204 7.04 -5.98 12.31
CA GLU A 204 7.86 -6.64 11.29
C GLU A 204 7.07 -7.06 10.04
N GLU A 205 5.77 -6.77 10.04
CA GLU A 205 4.84 -7.16 8.98
C GLU A 205 4.36 -5.93 8.21
N VAL A 206 4.52 -5.97 6.89
CA VAL A 206 3.86 -5.07 5.96
C VAL A 206 2.41 -5.53 5.81
N ASP A 207 1.48 -4.66 6.21
CA ASP A 207 0.04 -4.86 6.08
C ASP A 207 -0.58 -3.82 5.12
N VAL A 208 -1.91 -3.82 5.02
CA VAL A 208 -2.68 -2.88 4.19
C VAL A 208 -2.39 -1.42 4.56
N GLU A 209 -2.14 -1.13 5.85
CA GLU A 209 -1.86 0.22 6.35
C GLU A 209 -0.55 0.79 5.79
N GLU A 210 0.52 -0.02 5.74
CA GLU A 210 1.81 0.40 5.20
C GLU A 210 1.69 0.73 3.71
N ILE A 211 0.97 -0.11 2.95
CA ILE A 211 0.73 0.12 1.53
C ILE A 211 -0.09 1.39 1.32
N ALA A 212 -1.19 1.56 2.07
CA ALA A 212 -2.03 2.75 1.98
C ALA A 212 -1.26 4.02 2.34
N ALA A 213 -0.35 3.96 3.32
CA ALA A 213 0.51 5.09 3.69
C ALA A 213 1.47 5.50 2.55
N VAL A 214 2.03 4.54 1.81
CA VAL A 214 2.86 4.82 0.64
C VAL A 214 2.02 5.43 -0.49
N VAL A 215 0.87 4.83 -0.82
CA VAL A 215 -0.03 5.37 -1.86
C VAL A 215 -0.50 6.78 -1.48
N SER A 216 -0.80 7.02 -0.20
CA SER A 216 -1.18 8.33 0.31
C SER A 216 -0.09 9.37 0.09
N ARG A 217 1.17 9.02 0.32
CA ARG A 217 2.32 9.89 0.07
C ARG A 217 2.48 10.22 -1.43
N TRP A 218 2.27 9.24 -2.30
CA TRP A 218 2.41 9.42 -3.75
C TRP A 218 1.28 10.24 -4.36
N THR A 219 0.05 10.01 -3.90
CA THR A 219 -1.17 10.55 -4.52
C THR A 219 -1.74 11.75 -3.76
N GLY A 220 -1.32 11.99 -2.52
CA GLY A 220 -1.90 12.99 -1.62
C GLY A 220 -3.26 12.60 -1.02
N ILE A 221 -3.81 11.43 -1.39
CA ILE A 221 -5.12 10.97 -0.89
C ILE A 221 -4.95 10.46 0.55
N PRO A 222 -5.74 10.91 1.54
CA PRO A 222 -5.61 10.45 2.92
C PRO A 222 -5.85 8.95 3.10
N VAL A 223 -5.03 8.29 3.93
CA VAL A 223 -5.15 6.85 4.27
C VAL A 223 -6.55 6.50 4.76
N THR A 224 -7.15 7.35 5.58
CA THR A 224 -8.52 7.17 6.10
C THR A 224 -9.55 7.01 4.99
N ARG A 225 -9.39 7.73 3.86
CA ARG A 225 -10.28 7.60 2.69
C ARG A 225 -10.03 6.32 1.88
N MET A 226 -8.81 5.76 1.94
CA MET A 226 -8.46 4.52 1.25
C MET A 226 -8.91 3.28 2.02
N LEU A 227 -8.75 3.30 3.34
CA LEU A 227 -9.10 2.20 4.24
C LEU A 227 -10.58 2.19 4.63
N GLU A 228 -11.33 3.27 4.33
CA GLU A 228 -12.77 3.28 4.50
C GLU A 228 -13.41 2.18 3.64
N ALA A 229 -14.12 1.26 4.29
CA ALA A 229 -14.80 0.18 3.59
C ALA A 229 -15.72 0.75 2.50
N GLU A 230 -15.52 0.31 1.26
CA GLU A 230 -16.30 0.77 0.11
C GLU A 230 -17.81 0.64 0.35
N ARG A 231 -18.23 -0.40 1.08
CA ARG A 231 -19.60 -0.57 1.54
C ARG A 231 -20.13 0.61 2.35
N THR A 232 -19.37 1.10 3.34
CA THR A 232 -19.77 2.23 4.19
C THR A 232 -19.87 3.51 3.36
N LYS A 233 -18.89 3.73 2.48
CA LYS A 233 -18.88 4.87 1.55
C LYS A 233 -20.11 4.88 0.64
N LEU A 234 -20.51 3.73 0.12
CA LEU A 234 -21.68 3.57 -0.74
C LEU A 234 -23.02 3.67 0.02
N LEU A 235 -23.06 3.29 1.29
CA LEU A 235 -24.25 3.42 2.14
C LEU A 235 -24.56 4.88 2.50
N LYS A 236 -23.53 5.73 2.55
CA LYS A 236 -23.65 7.17 2.85
C LYS A 236 -23.58 8.05 1.60
N LEU A 237 -23.66 7.46 0.40
CA LEU A 237 -23.37 8.16 -0.85
C LEU A 237 -24.29 9.37 -1.06
N GLU A 238 -25.57 9.26 -0.76
CA GLU A 238 -26.52 10.38 -0.84
C GLU A 238 -26.14 11.51 0.12
N ASP A 239 -25.84 11.18 1.38
CA ASP A 239 -25.47 12.16 2.40
C ASP A 239 -24.19 12.90 1.99
N GLU A 240 -23.19 12.18 1.46
CA GLU A 240 -21.95 12.77 0.96
C GLU A 240 -22.19 13.67 -0.27
N LEU A 241 -23.05 13.26 -1.21
CA LEU A 241 -23.44 14.08 -2.37
C LEU A 241 -24.17 15.36 -1.91
N HIS A 242 -25.04 15.26 -0.90
CA HIS A 242 -25.81 16.38 -0.37
C HIS A 242 -24.97 17.42 0.38
N LYS A 243 -23.72 17.11 0.76
CA LYS A 243 -22.79 18.12 1.30
C LYS A 243 -22.45 19.21 0.26
N ARG A 244 -22.51 18.88 -1.04
CA ARG A 244 -22.26 19.81 -2.15
C ARG A 244 -23.52 20.12 -2.95
N VAL A 245 -24.40 19.13 -3.16
CA VAL A 245 -25.60 19.25 -3.99
C VAL A 245 -26.81 19.54 -3.12
N ILE A 246 -27.30 20.77 -3.20
CA ILE A 246 -28.47 21.21 -2.45
C ILE A 246 -29.75 20.82 -3.22
N GLY A 247 -30.62 20.03 -2.59
CA GLY A 247 -31.83 19.48 -3.20
C GLY A 247 -31.52 18.42 -4.26
N GLN A 248 -32.33 18.37 -5.32
CA GLN A 248 -32.22 17.36 -6.40
C GLN A 248 -32.31 15.91 -5.89
N ASP A 249 -33.12 15.67 -4.84
CA ASP A 249 -33.15 14.41 -4.08
C ASP A 249 -33.40 13.18 -4.97
N GLU A 250 -34.27 13.31 -5.98
CA GLU A 250 -34.55 12.24 -6.94
C GLU A 250 -33.32 11.89 -7.79
N ALA A 251 -32.60 12.90 -8.29
CA ALA A 251 -31.41 12.70 -9.11
C ALA A 251 -30.27 12.10 -8.28
N VAL A 252 -30.06 12.61 -7.06
CA VAL A 252 -29.05 12.07 -6.12
C VAL A 252 -29.33 10.61 -5.80
N ARG A 253 -30.58 10.26 -5.45
CA ARG A 253 -30.99 8.88 -5.16
C ARG A 253 -30.81 7.97 -6.38
N ALA A 254 -31.23 8.40 -7.57
CA ALA A 254 -31.12 7.60 -8.79
C ALA A 254 -29.65 7.30 -9.14
N VAL A 255 -28.75 8.29 -8.98
CA VAL A 255 -27.32 8.11 -9.16
C VAL A 255 -26.76 7.13 -8.13
N ALA A 256 -27.07 7.33 -6.85
CA ALA A 256 -26.57 6.49 -5.76
C ALA A 256 -27.00 5.02 -5.91
N ASP A 257 -28.26 4.77 -6.29
CA ASP A 257 -28.79 3.42 -6.53
C ASP A 257 -28.12 2.71 -7.72
N ALA A 258 -27.84 3.43 -8.81
CA ALA A 258 -27.13 2.85 -9.95
C ALA A 258 -25.69 2.49 -9.60
N VAL A 259 -24.97 3.38 -8.93
CA VAL A 259 -23.60 3.14 -8.46
C VAL A 259 -23.55 1.94 -7.51
N ARG A 260 -24.46 1.87 -6.53
CA ARG A 260 -24.54 0.73 -5.60
C ARG A 260 -24.79 -0.58 -6.32
N ARG A 261 -25.72 -0.63 -7.28
CA ARG A 261 -26.02 -1.84 -8.06
C ARG A 261 -24.80 -2.32 -8.84
N SER A 262 -24.08 -1.40 -9.50
CA SER A 262 -22.86 -1.75 -10.23
C SER A 262 -21.78 -2.28 -9.29
N ARG A 263 -21.52 -1.61 -8.16
CA ARG A 263 -20.50 -2.03 -7.19
C ARG A 263 -20.85 -3.33 -6.45
N ALA A 264 -22.12 -3.68 -6.35
CA ALA A 264 -22.59 -4.96 -5.82
C ALA A 264 -22.48 -6.12 -6.83
N GLY A 265 -21.94 -5.89 -8.04
CA GLY A 265 -21.86 -6.91 -9.08
C GLY A 265 -23.22 -7.34 -9.65
N MET A 266 -24.27 -6.55 -9.43
CA MET A 266 -25.63 -6.85 -9.92
C MET A 266 -25.86 -6.35 -11.36
N GLY A 267 -24.80 -5.93 -12.05
CA GLY A 267 -24.83 -5.43 -13.43
C GLY A 267 -23.86 -6.18 -14.34
N ASP A 268 -23.96 -5.93 -15.64
CA ASP A 268 -23.02 -6.47 -16.63
C ASP A 268 -21.65 -5.78 -16.48
N GLU A 269 -20.59 -6.55 -16.24
CA GLU A 269 -19.21 -6.06 -16.11
C GLU A 269 -18.70 -5.36 -17.38
N ARG A 270 -19.32 -5.62 -18.54
CA ARG A 270 -18.99 -4.94 -19.81
C ARG A 270 -19.62 -3.56 -19.96
N ARG A 271 -20.40 -3.11 -18.97
CA ARG A 271 -21.08 -1.81 -18.98
C ARG A 271 -20.47 -0.84 -17.96
N PRO A 272 -20.55 0.49 -18.21
CA PRO A 272 -20.10 1.48 -17.24
C PRO A 272 -20.83 1.37 -15.90
N ILE A 273 -20.20 1.90 -14.83
CA ILE A 273 -20.75 1.92 -13.46
C ILE A 273 -22.16 2.53 -13.42
N GLY A 274 -22.39 3.55 -14.24
CA GLY A 274 -23.71 4.13 -14.45
C GLY A 274 -23.74 4.92 -15.76
N SER A 275 -24.92 4.98 -16.36
CA SER A 275 -25.20 5.83 -17.52
C SER A 275 -26.42 6.69 -17.19
N PHE A 276 -26.24 8.00 -17.20
CA PHE A 276 -27.23 8.95 -16.70
C PHE A 276 -27.51 10.01 -17.76
N ILE A 277 -28.77 10.44 -17.84
CA ILE A 277 -29.19 11.60 -18.63
C ILE A 277 -29.80 12.62 -17.67
N PHE A 278 -29.08 13.72 -17.43
CA PHE A 278 -29.55 14.77 -16.52
C PHE A 278 -30.40 15.81 -17.26
N LEU A 279 -31.71 15.76 -17.04
CA LEU A 279 -32.70 16.69 -17.61
C LEU A 279 -33.00 17.83 -16.61
N GLY A 280 -33.32 19.03 -17.12
CA GLY A 280 -33.55 20.22 -16.28
C GLY A 280 -32.95 21.51 -16.87
N THR A 281 -33.18 22.64 -16.22
CA THR A 281 -32.66 23.95 -16.62
C THR A 281 -31.15 24.09 -16.38
N THR A 282 -30.53 25.11 -16.95
CA THR A 282 -29.11 25.43 -16.71
C THR A 282 -28.90 25.97 -15.30
N GLY A 283 -27.76 25.66 -14.68
CA GLY A 283 -27.37 26.22 -13.38
C GLY A 283 -27.99 25.55 -12.15
N VAL A 284 -28.82 24.52 -12.31
CA VAL A 284 -29.48 23.81 -11.17
C VAL A 284 -28.62 22.73 -10.51
N GLY A 285 -27.33 22.64 -10.86
CA GLY A 285 -26.39 21.70 -10.22
C GLY A 285 -26.15 20.38 -10.96
N LYS A 286 -26.55 20.23 -12.24
CA LYS A 286 -26.26 19.01 -13.02
C LYS A 286 -24.77 18.68 -13.11
N THR A 287 -23.96 19.67 -13.47
CA THR A 287 -22.49 19.53 -13.55
C THR A 287 -21.89 19.37 -12.16
N GLU A 288 -22.48 20.00 -11.15
CA GLU A 288 -22.02 19.90 -9.77
C GLU A 288 -22.24 18.49 -9.21
N LEU A 289 -23.37 17.85 -9.53
CA LEU A 289 -23.62 16.46 -9.18
C LEU A 289 -22.60 15.52 -9.83
N ALA A 290 -22.22 15.76 -11.08
CA ALA A 290 -21.19 14.97 -11.75
C ALA A 290 -19.80 15.16 -11.10
N LYS A 291 -19.44 16.38 -10.74
CA LYS A 291 -18.19 16.72 -10.03
C LYS A 291 -18.13 16.10 -8.63
N ALA A 292 -19.20 16.25 -7.85
CA ALA A 292 -19.30 15.65 -6.52
C ALA A 292 -19.24 14.12 -6.60
N LEU A 293 -19.87 13.52 -7.60
CA LEU A 293 -19.78 12.08 -7.85
C LEU A 293 -18.34 11.66 -8.21
N SER A 294 -17.63 12.45 -9.03
CA SER A 294 -16.24 12.21 -9.39
C SER A 294 -15.34 12.22 -8.15
N GLU A 295 -15.48 13.25 -7.30
CA GLU A 295 -14.72 13.34 -6.06
C GLU A 295 -15.01 12.14 -5.13
N ILE A 296 -16.26 11.72 -5.00
CA ILE A 296 -16.58 10.60 -4.11
C ILE A 296 -16.10 9.26 -4.69
N LEU A 297 -16.29 9.00 -5.98
CA LEU A 297 -15.93 7.69 -6.54
C LEU A 297 -14.43 7.53 -6.79
N PHE A 298 -13.79 8.59 -7.28
CA PHE A 298 -12.41 8.57 -7.76
C PHE A 298 -11.44 9.35 -6.87
N ASN A 299 -11.93 9.99 -5.80
CA ASN A 299 -11.15 10.86 -4.91
C ASN A 299 -10.48 12.04 -5.63
N ASP A 300 -11.01 12.42 -6.80
CA ASP A 300 -10.55 13.56 -7.60
C ASP A 300 -11.74 14.21 -8.34
N GLU A 301 -11.97 15.50 -8.09
CA GLU A 301 -12.98 16.27 -8.83
C GLU A 301 -12.59 16.47 -10.30
N HIS A 302 -11.28 16.46 -10.60
CA HIS A 302 -10.73 16.60 -11.94
C HIS A 302 -10.70 15.30 -12.73
N ALA A 303 -11.05 14.16 -12.12
CA ALA A 303 -11.29 12.88 -12.80
C ALA A 303 -12.60 12.87 -13.61
N MET A 304 -12.88 13.99 -14.30
CA MET A 304 -14.04 14.22 -15.13
C MET A 304 -13.60 14.70 -16.52
N THR A 305 -13.79 13.85 -17.52
CA THR A 305 -13.65 14.24 -18.93
C THR A 305 -14.91 15.00 -19.37
N ARG A 306 -14.76 16.29 -19.65
CA ARG A 306 -15.88 17.14 -20.11
C ARG A 306 -15.80 17.35 -21.62
N ILE A 307 -16.83 16.91 -22.32
CA ILE A 307 -16.94 17.08 -23.77
C ILE A 307 -18.13 17.99 -24.08
N ASP A 308 -17.89 19.14 -24.72
CA ASP A 308 -18.96 20.04 -25.15
C ASP A 308 -19.53 19.58 -26.49
N MET A 309 -20.68 18.91 -26.46
CA MET A 309 -21.37 18.42 -27.66
C MET A 309 -21.75 19.54 -28.65
N SER A 310 -21.78 20.81 -28.22
CA SER A 310 -22.03 21.95 -29.10
C SER A 310 -20.92 22.13 -30.14
N GLU A 311 -19.71 21.64 -29.86
CA GLU A 311 -18.57 21.64 -30.79
C GLU A 311 -18.65 20.50 -31.83
N TYR A 312 -19.53 19.52 -31.62
CA TYR A 312 -19.63 18.27 -32.39
C TYR A 312 -20.92 18.16 -33.23
N GLN A 313 -21.43 19.28 -33.73
CA GLN A 313 -22.69 19.32 -34.49
C GLN A 313 -22.60 18.73 -35.91
N GLU A 314 -21.41 18.71 -36.51
CA GLU A 314 -21.20 18.35 -37.91
C GLU A 314 -20.46 17.02 -38.04
N ARG A 315 -20.75 16.24 -39.09
CA ARG A 315 -20.15 14.90 -39.27
C ARG A 315 -18.62 14.90 -39.25
N HIS A 316 -17.97 15.97 -39.71
CA HIS A 316 -16.52 16.07 -39.74
C HIS A 316 -15.91 16.53 -38.40
N THR A 317 -16.70 17.15 -37.51
CA THR A 317 -16.24 17.48 -36.15
C THR A 317 -16.34 16.27 -35.24
N VAL A 318 -17.34 15.39 -35.42
CA VAL A 318 -17.44 14.08 -34.73
C VAL A 318 -16.21 13.19 -34.95
N ALA A 319 -15.59 13.25 -36.13
CA ALA A 319 -14.35 12.52 -36.41
C ALA A 319 -13.18 12.94 -35.50
N ARG A 320 -13.22 14.15 -34.90
CA ARG A 320 -12.22 14.59 -33.92
C ARG A 320 -12.40 13.93 -32.54
N LEU A 321 -13.61 13.47 -32.22
CA LEU A 321 -13.92 12.80 -30.94
C LEU A 321 -13.62 11.30 -30.98
N ILE A 322 -13.83 10.65 -32.13
CA ILE A 322 -13.70 9.18 -32.27
C ILE A 322 -12.31 8.80 -32.82
N GLY A 323 -11.64 9.72 -33.51
CA GLY A 323 -10.46 9.45 -34.33
C GLY A 323 -10.83 9.38 -35.82
N ALA A 324 -9.82 9.51 -36.70
CA ALA A 324 -10.05 9.47 -38.13
C ALA A 324 -10.62 8.08 -38.56
N PRO A 325 -11.44 7.99 -39.62
CA PRO A 325 -11.88 6.70 -40.15
C PRO A 325 -10.69 5.85 -40.66
N PRO A 326 -10.82 4.51 -40.72
CA PRO A 326 -9.80 3.64 -41.30
C PRO A 326 -9.39 4.12 -42.71
N GLY A 327 -8.10 4.43 -42.89
CA GLY A 327 -7.54 4.90 -44.18
C GLY A 327 -7.21 6.40 -44.28
N TYR A 328 -7.45 7.19 -43.23
CA TYR A 328 -7.01 8.60 -43.15
C TYR A 328 -5.75 8.79 -42.29
N VAL A 329 -4.98 9.85 -42.55
CA VAL A 329 -3.81 10.24 -41.74
C VAL A 329 -4.27 10.51 -40.30
N ARG A 330 -3.58 9.94 -39.29
CA ARG A 330 -3.94 9.91 -37.85
C ARG A 330 -5.06 8.95 -37.43
N TYR A 331 -5.26 7.84 -38.16
CA TYR A 331 -6.16 6.74 -37.75
C TYR A 331 -5.82 6.15 -36.37
N ASP A 332 -4.54 6.07 -36.02
CA ASP A 332 -4.07 5.46 -34.75
C ASP A 332 -3.99 6.46 -33.57
N GLU A 333 -4.21 7.76 -33.82
CA GLU A 333 -4.35 8.75 -32.75
C GLU A 333 -5.83 8.81 -32.40
N GLY A 334 -6.19 8.33 -31.20
CA GLY A 334 -7.55 8.46 -30.67
C GLY A 334 -8.03 9.91 -30.71
N GLY A 335 -9.35 10.10 -30.78
CA GLY A 335 -9.94 11.43 -30.67
C GLY A 335 -9.67 12.10 -29.32
N GLN A 336 -9.93 13.40 -29.28
CA GLN A 336 -9.59 14.30 -28.17
C GLN A 336 -10.13 13.87 -26.80
#